data_AF-A0A8X7E497-F1
#
_entry.id   AF-A0A8X7E497-F1
#
_cell.length_a   1.000
_cell.length_b   1.000
_cell.length_c   1.000
_cell.angle_alpha   90.00
_cell.angle_beta   90.00
_cell.angle_gamma   90.00
#
_symmetry.space_group_name_H-M   'P 1'
#
loop_
_entity.id
_entity.type
_entity.pdbx_description
1 polymer ?
#
loop_
_entity_poly.entity_id
_entity_poly.type
_entity_poly.pdbx_seq_one_letter_code
_entity_poly.pdbx_strand_id
1 'polypeptide(L)'
;MRKFATQEFRCVRCNAKFRRPPLSGVCPRCGGQIVLTVYPGTVTKYLEIVKELVEEFGIGGYLGQRVEVLERSLGATVTKVKQKRLI
;
A
#
# COMPACT_ATOMS: atom_id res chain seq x y z
N MET A 1 0.66 -7.86 1.05
CA MET A 1 -0.53 -7.07 0.62
C MET A 1 -1.63 -6.95 1.66
N ARG A 2 -1.98 -7.99 2.43
CA ARG A 2 -3.07 -7.93 3.43
C ARG A 2 -3.02 -6.69 4.32
N LYS A 3 -1.85 -6.37 4.87
CA LYS A 3 -1.65 -5.20 5.75
C LYS A 3 -1.95 -3.85 5.07
N PHE A 4 -1.67 -3.71 3.77
CA PHE A 4 -1.98 -2.50 3.01
C PHE A 4 -3.49 -2.36 2.76
N ALA A 5 -4.17 -3.47 2.46
CA ALA A 5 -5.63 -3.48 2.27
C ALA A 5 -6.41 -3.26 3.57
N THR A 6 -5.90 -3.75 4.70
CA THR A 6 -6.53 -3.61 6.03
C THR A 6 -5.91 -2.51 6.89
N GLN A 7 -5.15 -1.60 6.28
CA GLN A 7 -4.41 -0.59 7.02
C GLN A 7 -5.32 0.41 7.72
N GLU A 8 -4.82 0.99 8.80
CA GLU A 8 -5.45 2.12 9.46
C GLU A 8 -4.95 3.43 8.85
N PHE A 9 -5.79 4.45 8.93
CA PHE A 9 -5.48 5.81 8.54
C PHE A 9 -5.21 6.63 9.79
N ARG A 10 -4.24 7.54 9.74
CA ARG A 10 -3.92 8.41 10.87
C ARG A 10 -4.05 9.88 10.50
N CYS A 11 -4.52 10.69 11.44
CA CYS A 11 -4.41 12.14 11.31
C CYS A 11 -2.97 12.60 11.62
N VAL A 12 -2.43 13.51 10.81
CA VAL A 12 -1.08 14.05 11.04
C VAL A 12 -1.01 14.95 12.29
N ARG A 13 -2.09 15.70 12.58
CA ARG A 13 -2.11 16.67 13.70
C ARG A 13 -2.40 16.03 15.06
N CYS A 14 -3.48 15.26 15.18
CA CYS A 14 -3.93 14.70 16.46
C CYS A 14 -3.63 13.21 16.65
N ASN A 15 -3.01 12.56 15.65
CA ASN A 15 -2.69 11.13 15.64
C ASN A 15 -3.91 10.18 15.87
N ALA A 16 -5.14 10.69 15.73
CA ALA A 16 -6.34 9.87 15.76
C ALA A 16 -6.29 8.83 14.64
N LYS A 17 -6.64 7.58 14.98
CA LYS A 17 -6.63 6.43 14.08
C LYS A 17 -8.03 6.11 13.60
N PHE A 18 -8.16 5.77 12.33
CA PHE A 18 -9.42 5.43 11.69
C PHE A 18 -9.26 4.15 10.89
N ARG A 19 -10.17 3.19 11.10
CA ARG A 19 -10.22 1.97 10.28
C ARG A 19 -10.64 2.25 8.83
N ARG A 20 -11.47 3.28 8.61
CA ARG A 20 -11.86 3.78 7.28
C ARG A 20 -11.72 5.30 7.26
N PRO A 21 -11.29 5.91 6.15
CA PRO A 21 -11.22 7.36 6.05
C PRO A 21 -12.65 7.95 6.09
N PRO A 22 -12.87 9.06 6.83
CA PRO A 22 -14.12 9.82 6.76
C PRO A 22 -14.42 10.27 5.33
N LEU A 23 -15.72 10.30 4.96
CA LEU A 23 -16.15 10.78 3.64
C LEU A 23 -15.81 12.26 3.40
N SER A 24 -15.71 13.05 4.47
CA SER A 24 -15.29 14.45 4.43
C SER A 24 -13.81 14.64 4.08
N GLY A 25 -12.99 13.58 4.09
CA GLY A 25 -11.55 13.64 3.82
C GLY A 25 -10.70 14.32 4.90
N VAL A 26 -11.32 14.90 5.93
CA VAL A 26 -10.66 15.62 7.03
C VAL A 26 -10.89 14.91 8.37
N CYS A 27 -9.97 15.13 9.32
CA CYS A 27 -10.13 14.57 10.66
C CYS A 27 -11.32 15.21 11.39
N PRO A 28 -12.31 14.42 11.86
CA PRO A 28 -13.48 14.95 12.57
C PRO A 28 -13.16 15.57 13.93
N ARG A 29 -11.96 15.32 14.51
CA ARG A 29 -11.57 15.89 15.82
C ARG A 29 -10.84 17.23 15.71
N CYS A 30 -10.03 17.44 14.67
CA CYS A 30 -9.14 18.60 14.60
C CYS A 30 -9.03 19.24 13.21
N GLY A 31 -9.80 18.77 12.22
CA GLY A 31 -9.74 19.24 10.83
C GLY A 31 -8.42 18.93 10.10
N GLY A 32 -7.51 18.18 10.73
CA GLY A 32 -6.21 17.84 10.13
C GLY A 32 -6.31 16.81 9.00
N GLN A 33 -5.29 16.78 8.15
CA GLN A 33 -5.17 15.82 7.05
C GLN A 33 -5.01 14.38 7.57
N ILE A 34 -5.64 13.46 6.87
CA ILE A 34 -5.57 12.01 7.12
C ILE A 34 -4.63 11.39 6.10
N VAL A 35 -3.70 10.56 6.58
CA VAL A 35 -2.68 9.89 5.76
C VAL A 35 -2.70 8.38 5.97
N LEU A 36 -2.18 7.67 4.97
CA LEU A 36 -1.95 6.23 5.02
C LEU A 36 -0.86 5.90 6.04
N THR A 37 -0.96 4.73 6.67
CA THR A 37 0.11 4.22 7.55
C THR A 37 1.13 3.39 6.78
N VAL A 38 0.69 2.72 5.71
CA VAL A 38 1.54 1.94 4.83
C VAL A 38 1.47 2.55 3.43
N TYR A 39 2.62 3.03 2.94
CA TYR A 39 2.70 3.63 1.62
C TYR A 39 2.89 2.57 0.53
N PRO A 40 2.36 2.81 -0.68
CA PRO A 40 2.56 1.95 -1.84
C PRO A 40 4.03 1.60 -2.10
N GLY A 41 4.90 2.62 -2.05
CA GLY A 41 6.33 2.48 -2.36
C GLY A 41 7.06 1.51 -1.43
N THR A 42 6.62 1.41 -0.17
CA THR A 42 7.18 0.44 0.77
C THR A 42 6.88 -0.99 0.34
N VAL A 43 5.72 -1.24 -0.27
CA VAL A 43 5.31 -2.59 -0.67
C VAL A 43 5.89 -2.97 -2.04
N THR A 44 5.98 -2.03 -2.99
CA THR A 44 6.54 -2.27 -4.32
C THR A 44 8.04 -2.57 -4.28
N LYS A 45 8.79 -1.84 -3.43
CA LYS A 45 10.25 -2.01 -3.30
C LYS A 45 10.67 -3.45 -3.05
N TYR A 46 9.98 -4.16 -2.15
CA TYR A 46 10.34 -5.55 -1.82
C TYR A 46 9.97 -6.54 -2.93
N LEU A 47 8.95 -6.23 -3.75
CA LEU A 47 8.57 -7.10 -4.84
C LEU A 47 9.63 -7.09 -5.95
N GLU A 48 10.17 -5.92 -6.27
CA GLU A 48 11.26 -5.75 -7.26
C GLU A 48 12.50 -6.57 -6.85
N ILE A 49 12.95 -6.42 -5.60
CA ILE A 49 14.10 -7.17 -5.07
C ILE A 49 13.88 -8.69 -5.14
N VAL A 50 12.67 -9.15 -4.78
CA VAL A 50 12.36 -10.60 -4.82
C VAL A 50 12.34 -11.13 -6.25
N LYS A 51 11.90 -10.33 -7.22
CA LYS A 51 11.87 -10.72 -8.63
C LYS A 51 13.29 -10.88 -9.18
N GLU A 52 14.17 -9.91 -8.90
CA GLU A 52 15.60 -9.99 -9.26
C GLU A 52 16.26 -11.26 -8.68
N LEU A 53 16.01 -11.58 -7.41
CA LEU A 53 16.55 -12.78 -6.79
C LEU A 53 16.04 -14.08 -7.43
N VAL A 54 14.77 -14.13 -7.82
CA VAL A 54 14.21 -15.32 -8.48
C VAL A 54 14.82 -15.52 -9.87
N GLU A 55 15.06 -14.44 -10.61
CA GLU A 55 15.71 -14.46 -11.92
C GLU A 55 17.19 -14.83 -11.82
N GLU A 56 17.93 -14.22 -10.89
CA GLU A 56 19.37 -14.46 -10.69
C GLU A 56 19.67 -15.91 -10.29
N PHE A 57 18.91 -16.46 -9.34
CA PHE A 57 19.14 -17.81 -8.82
C PHE A 57 18.36 -18.89 -9.58
N GLY A 58 17.62 -18.53 -10.64
CA GLY A 58 16.85 -19.48 -11.44
C GLY A 58 15.80 -20.27 -10.64
N ILE A 59 15.17 -19.62 -9.64
CA ILE A 59 14.26 -20.29 -8.70
C ILE A 59 12.93 -20.59 -9.39
N GLY A 60 12.89 -21.71 -10.11
CA GLY A 60 11.70 -22.22 -10.78
C GLY A 60 10.67 -22.88 -9.85
N GLY A 61 9.50 -23.20 -10.41
CA GLY A 61 8.44 -23.94 -9.73
C GLY A 61 7.50 -23.07 -8.88
N TYR A 62 7.08 -23.57 -7.73
CA TYR A 62 6.07 -22.94 -6.88
C TYR A 62 6.45 -21.52 -6.43
N LEU A 63 7.74 -21.28 -6.12
CA LEU A 63 8.21 -19.99 -5.64
C LEU A 63 8.15 -18.92 -6.74
N GLY A 64 8.60 -19.22 -7.95
CA GLY A 64 8.50 -18.32 -9.10
C GLY A 64 7.04 -17.98 -9.45
N GLN A 65 6.17 -18.99 -9.53
CA GLN A 65 4.73 -18.79 -9.77
C GLN A 65 4.09 -17.94 -8.67
N ARG A 66 4.49 -18.14 -7.41
CA ARG A 66 3.97 -17.36 -6.27
C ARG A 66 4.37 -15.89 -6.37
N VAL A 67 5.57 -15.58 -6.83
CA VAL A 67 6.02 -14.20 -7.07
C VAL A 67 5.21 -13.55 -8.19
N GLU A 68 4.93 -14.27 -9.28
CA GLU A 68 4.08 -13.77 -10.37
C GLU A 68 2.64 -13.47 -9.90
N VAL A 69 2.05 -14.38 -9.13
CA VAL A 69 0.71 -14.17 -8.54
C VAL A 69 0.70 -12.97 -7.59
N LEU A 70 1.78 -12.78 -6.82
CA LEU A 70 1.94 -11.61 -5.96
C LEU A 70 2.05 -10.32 -6.79
N GLU A 71 2.84 -10.29 -7.86
CA GLU A 71 2.97 -9.13 -8.74
C GLU A 71 1.61 -8.71 -9.31
N ARG A 72 0.85 -9.67 -9.86
CA ARG A 72 -0.51 -9.41 -10.36
C ARG A 72 -1.45 -8.88 -9.28
N SER A 73 -1.41 -9.48 -8.09
CA SER A 73 -2.24 -9.06 -6.95
C SER A 73 -1.90 -7.65 -6.48
N LEU A 74 -0.61 -7.28 -6.56
CA LEU A 74 -0.13 -5.95 -6.17
C LEU A 74 -0.62 -4.89 -7.14
N GLY A 75 -0.54 -5.16 -8.45
CA GLY A 75 -1.04 -4.26 -9.49
C GLY A 75 -2.53 -3.96 -9.36
N ALA A 76 -3.33 -4.96 -8.96
CA ALA A 76 -4.77 -4.79 -8.72
C ALA A 76 -5.09 -4.00 -7.44
N THR A 77 -4.29 -4.16 -6.37
CA THR A 77 -4.57 -3.54 -5.07
C THR A 77 -4.01 -2.11 -4.99
N VAL A 78 -2.86 -1.88 -5.61
CA VAL A 78 -2.15 -0.61 -5.63
C VAL A 78 -2.49 0.12 -6.93
N THR A 79 -3.78 0.34 -7.18
CA THR A 79 -4.18 1.17 -8.33
C THR A 79 -3.63 2.58 -8.13
N LYS A 80 -2.98 3.13 -9.16
CA LYS A 80 -2.49 4.52 -9.24
C LYS A 80 -3.67 5.50 -9.22
N VAL A 81 -4.40 5.59 -8.11
CA VAL A 81 -5.31 6.70 -7.89
C VAL A 81 -4.40 7.91 -7.75
N LYS A 82 -4.28 8.72 -8.81
CA LYS A 82 -3.68 10.04 -8.73
C LYS A 82 -4.38 10.73 -7.56
N GLN A 83 -3.69 10.87 -6.42
CA GLN A 83 -4.17 11.73 -5.35
C GLN A 83 -4.30 13.11 -5.97
N LYS A 84 -5.52 13.50 -6.35
CA LYS A 84 -5.84 14.89 -6.66
C LYS A 84 -5.48 15.65 -5.41
N ARG A 85 -4.36 16.38 -5.46
CA ARG A 85 -4.10 17.47 -4.52
C ARG A 85 -5.30 18.41 -4.67
N LEU A 86 -6.27 18.33 -3.76
CA LEU A 86 -7.21 19.43 -3.60
C LEU A 86 -6.38 20.60 -3.11
N ILE A 87 -6.27 21.59 -3.99
CA ILE A 87 -5.75 22.93 -3.71
C ILE A 87 -6.59 23.53 -2.60
#